data_AF-A0A7C2R7E3-F1
#
_entry.id   AF-A0A7C2R7E3-F1
#
_cell.length_a   1.000
_cell.length_b   1.000
_cell.length_c   1.000
_cell.angle_alpha   90.00
_cell.angle_beta   90.00
_cell.angle_gamma   90.00
#
_symmetry.space_group_name_H-M   'P 1'
#
loop_
_entity.id
_entity.type
_entity.pdbx_description
1 polymer ?
#
loop_
_entity_poly.entity_id
_entity_poly.type
_entity_poly.pdbx_seq_one_letter_code
_entity_poly.pdbx_strand_id
1 'polypeptide(L)'
;MRVFTPEQLARPTGSKYLGVLVAAKLARDLNEQRVALQARYQAAQLFGDELPDAEPLREKLTTLALERVARGEVQFRLTDKRRPGAASTLEP
;
A
#
# COMPACT_ATOMS: atom_id res chain seq x y z
N MET A 1 -2.59 19.44 4.86
CA MET A 1 -3.29 18.26 4.28
C MET A 1 -3.54 18.55 2.82
N ARG A 2 -3.21 17.62 1.91
CA ARG A 2 -3.50 17.74 0.47
C ARG A 2 -4.85 17.06 0.19
N VAL A 3 -5.67 17.67 -0.68
CA VAL A 3 -6.98 17.15 -1.05
C VAL A 3 -6.92 16.65 -2.50
N PHE A 4 -7.47 15.46 -2.75
CA PHE A 4 -7.57 14.87 -4.08
C PHE A 4 -9.04 14.82 -4.50
N THR A 5 -9.31 15.18 -5.76
CA THR A 5 -10.68 15.15 -6.30
C THR A 5 -11.04 13.74 -6.77
N PRO A 6 -12.34 13.38 -6.79
CA PRO A 6 -12.78 12.09 -7.30
C PRO A 6 -12.30 11.80 -8.73
N GLU A 7 -12.23 12.83 -9.56
CA GLU A 7 -11.81 12.76 -10.95
C GLU A 7 -10.33 12.37 -11.09
N GLN A 8 -9.46 12.91 -10.22
CA GLN A 8 -8.03 12.57 -10.19
C GLN A 8 -7.78 11.09 -9.90
N LEU A 9 -8.65 10.45 -9.11
CA LEU A 9 -8.54 9.03 -8.82
C LEU A 9 -9.21 8.16 -9.90
N ALA A 10 -10.29 8.66 -10.50
CA ALA A 10 -11.03 7.93 -11.53
C ALA A 10 -10.24 7.80 -12.84
N ARG A 11 -9.55 8.85 -13.28
CA ARG A 11 -8.79 8.85 -14.54
C ARG A 11 -7.79 7.68 -14.67
N PRO A 12 -6.88 7.44 -13.71
CA PRO A 12 -5.89 6.36 -13.83
C PRO A 12 -6.44 4.96 -13.52
N THR A 13 -7.57 4.86 -12.81
CA THR A 13 -8.11 3.56 -12.34
C THR A 13 -9.42 3.14 -12.99
N GLY A 14 -10.03 4.01 -13.80
CA GLY A 14 -11.36 3.84 -14.38
C GLY A 14 -12.52 4.08 -13.40
N SER A 15 -12.27 4.18 -12.09
CA SER A 15 -13.31 4.41 -11.08
C SER A 15 -12.77 5.06 -9.82
N LYS A 16 -13.42 6.13 -9.35
CA LYS A 16 -13.03 6.80 -8.09
C LYS A 16 -12.98 5.84 -6.89
N TYR A 17 -13.86 4.83 -6.88
CA TYR A 17 -13.92 3.86 -5.78
C TYR A 17 -12.74 2.89 -5.84
N LEU A 18 -12.41 2.41 -7.04
CA LEU A 18 -11.26 1.54 -7.23
C LEU A 18 -9.95 2.27 -6.87
N GLY A 19 -9.80 3.53 -7.30
CA GLY A 19 -8.67 4.37 -6.92
C GLY A 19 -8.50 4.51 -5.40
N VAL A 20 -9.58 4.69 -4.65
CA VAL A 20 -9.52 4.72 -3.17
C VAL A 20 -9.09 3.39 -2.58
N LEU A 21 -9.61 2.27 -3.09
CA LEU A 21 -9.23 0.93 -2.60
C LEU A 21 -7.76 0.62 -2.86
N VAL A 22 -7.27 0.95 -4.06
CA VAL A 22 -5.87 0.79 -4.43
C VAL A 22 -4.96 1.66 -3.55
N ALA A 23 -5.31 2.93 -3.36
CA ALA A 23 -4.56 3.83 -2.47
C ALA A 23 -4.55 3.33 -1.03
N ALA A 24 -5.68 2.85 -0.52
CA ALA A 24 -5.79 2.32 0.83
C ALA A 24 -4.98 1.03 1.03
N LYS A 25 -4.86 0.19 0.01
CA LYS A 25 -3.99 -0.99 0.06
C LYS A 25 -2.52 -0.59 0.05
N LEU A 26 -2.12 0.27 -0.90
CA LEU A 26 -0.76 0.79 -0.98
C LEU A 26 -0.33 1.48 0.33
N ALA A 27 -1.20 2.26 0.96
CA ALA A 27 -0.90 2.90 2.23
C ALA A 27 -0.63 1.88 3.36
N ARG A 28 -1.30 0.72 3.36
CA ARG A 28 -1.03 -0.37 4.32
C ARG A 28 0.33 -1.01 4.03
N ASP A 29 0.61 -1.32 2.77
CA ASP A 29 1.88 -1.93 2.37
C ASP A 29 3.07 -1.01 2.74
N LEU A 30 2.94 0.30 2.51
CA LEU A 30 3.96 1.29 2.92
C LEU A 30 4.11 1.38 4.44
N ASN A 31 3.01 1.21 5.19
CA ASN A 31 3.06 1.20 6.65
C ASN A 31 3.78 -0.06 7.16
N GLU A 32 3.52 -1.22 6.58
CA GLU A 32 4.21 -2.47 6.90
C GLU A 32 5.72 -2.36 6.63
N GLN A 33 6.12 -1.80 5.48
CA GLN A 33 7.53 -1.54 5.18
C GLN A 33 8.18 -0.58 6.18
N ARG A 34 7.49 0.50 6.56
CA ARG A 34 7.98 1.43 7.57
C ARG A 34 8.19 0.73 8.91
N VAL A 35 7.21 -0.06 9.38
CA VAL A 35 7.32 -0.80 10.65
C VAL A 35 8.47 -1.80 10.58
N ALA A 36 8.63 -2.52 9.47
CA ALA A 36 9.75 -3.45 9.27
C ALA A 36 11.12 -2.74 9.30
N LEU A 37 11.24 -1.57 8.66
CA LEU A 37 12.45 -0.74 8.73
C LEU A 37 12.72 -0.26 10.15
N GLN A 38 11.70 0.20 10.88
CA GLN A 38 11.84 0.62 12.28
C GLN A 38 12.31 -0.53 13.18
N ALA A 39 11.77 -1.73 13.00
CA ALA A 39 12.23 -2.92 13.73
C ALA A 39 13.70 -3.26 13.41
N ARG A 40 14.10 -3.14 12.14
CA ARG A 40 15.51 -3.31 11.72
C ARG A 40 16.44 -2.28 12.35
N TYR A 41 16.03 -1.02 12.43
CA TYR A 41 16.81 0.02 13.10
C TYR A 41 16.98 -0.23 14.59
N GLN A 42 15.90 -0.66 15.26
CA GLN A 42 15.98 -1.02 16.68
C GLN A 42 16.91 -2.22 16.89
N ALA A 43 16.85 -3.23 16.04
CA ALA A 43 17.79 -4.35 16.09
C ALA A 43 19.24 -3.90 15.84
N ALA A 44 19.49 -3.10 14.79
CA ALA A 44 20.83 -2.60 14.48
C ALA A 44 21.42 -1.75 15.61
N GLN A 45 20.61 -0.93 16.30
CA GLN A 45 21.05 -0.17 17.48
C GLN A 45 21.44 -1.06 18.67
N LEU A 46 20.77 -2.21 18.85
CA LEU A 46 21.13 -3.17 19.90
C LEU A 46 22.36 -4.01 19.54
N PHE A 47 22.54 -4.34 18.24
CA PHE A 47 23.54 -5.30 17.78
C PHE A 47 24.76 -4.66 17.07
N GLY A 48 24.76 -3.33 16.89
CA GLY A 48 25.90 -2.59 16.33
C GLY A 48 26.11 -2.70 14.82
N ASP A 49 25.10 -3.15 14.07
CA ASP A 49 25.16 -3.25 12.60
C ASP A 49 25.01 -1.88 11.91
N GLU A 50 25.60 -1.74 10.71
CA GLU A 50 25.48 -0.53 9.90
C GLU A 50 24.02 -0.27 9.46
N LEU A 51 23.51 0.91 9.79
CA LEU A 51 22.13 1.32 9.49
C LEU A 51 22.01 1.72 8.00
N PRO A 52 20.97 1.27 7.28
CA PRO A 52 20.66 1.81 5.97
C PRO A 52 20.19 3.27 6.07
N ASP A 53 20.52 4.11 5.10
CA ASP A 53 19.97 5.47 4.99
C ASP A 53 18.47 5.42 4.67
N ALA A 54 17.60 5.63 5.66
CA ALA A 54 16.18 5.90 5.39
C ALA A 54 15.92 7.40 5.51
N GLU A 55 15.55 8.01 4.39
CA GLU A 55 14.92 9.31 4.44
C GLU A 55 13.59 9.20 5.21
N PRO A 56 13.35 10.09 6.19
CA PRO A 56 12.07 10.15 6.86
C PRO A 56 10.98 10.54 5.86
N LEU A 57 9.92 9.74 5.80
CA LEU A 57 8.72 10.06 5.03
C LEU A 57 8.10 11.37 5.57
N ARG A 58 8.38 12.47 4.87
CA ARG A 58 7.89 13.82 5.24
C ARG A 58 6.38 13.96 5.08
N GLU A 59 5.77 13.17 4.20
CA GLU A 59 4.32 13.17 4.00
C GLU A 59 3.64 11.97 4.67
N LYS A 60 2.38 12.15 5.06
CA LYS A 60 1.54 11.04 5.56
C LYS A 60 1.42 9.97 4.47
N LEU A 61 1.57 8.70 4.86
CA LEU A 61 1.52 7.55 3.94
C LEU A 61 0.27 7.51 3.07
N THR A 62 -0.88 7.92 3.62
CA THR A 62 -2.15 7.99 2.88
C THR A 62 -2.14 9.08 1.82
N THR A 63 -1.50 10.22 2.07
CA THR A 63 -1.30 11.29 1.09
C THR A 63 -0.40 10.83 -0.04
N LEU A 64 0.73 10.18 0.31
CA LEU A 64 1.67 9.63 -0.67
C LEU A 64 1.00 8.57 -1.55
N ALA A 65 0.22 7.67 -0.95
CA ALA A 65 -0.48 6.63 -1.69
C ALA A 65 -1.52 7.22 -2.65
N LEU A 66 -2.32 8.20 -2.20
CA LEU A 66 -3.28 8.90 -3.06
C LEU A 66 -2.58 9.65 -4.20
N GLU A 67 -1.42 10.27 -3.93
CA GLU A 67 -0.63 10.96 -4.95
C GLU A 67 -0.14 9.99 -6.03
N ARG A 68 0.47 8.87 -5.64
CA ARG A 68 0.95 7.87 -6.60
C ARG A 68 -0.18 7.31 -7.45
N VAL A 69 -1.34 7.05 -6.85
CA VAL A 69 -2.52 6.60 -7.60
C VAL A 69 -3.00 7.68 -8.56
N ALA A 70 -3.13 8.94 -8.11
CA ALA A 70 -3.59 10.06 -8.95
C ALA A 70 -2.65 10.35 -10.14
N ARG A 71 -1.34 10.11 -9.97
CA ARG A 71 -0.33 10.21 -11.04
C ARG A 71 -0.29 9.00 -11.98
N GLY A 72 -1.02 7.93 -11.67
CA GLY A 72 -1.00 6.68 -12.46
C GLY A 72 0.28 5.86 -12.28
N GLU A 73 1.04 6.10 -11.20
CA GLU A 73 2.30 5.41 -10.92
C GLU A 73 2.10 4.00 -10.31
N VAL A 74 0.85 3.63 -10.00
CA VAL A 74 0.52 2.39 -9.31
C VAL A 74 -0.08 1.38 -10.28
N GLN A 75 0.65 0.28 -10.51
CA GLN A 75 0.12 -0.87 -11.23
C GLN A 75 -0.66 -1.77 -10.27
N PHE A 76 -1.82 -2.25 -10.69
CA PHE A 76 -2.63 -3.17 -9.92
C PHE A 76 -3.39 -4.11 -10.85
N ARG A 77 -3.76 -5.28 -10.31
CA ARG A 77 -4.63 -6.25 -10.96
C ARG A 77 -5.70 -6.67 -9.97
N LEU A 78 -6.94 -6.75 -10.42
CA LEU A 78 -8.02 -7.34 -9.63
C LEU A 78 -7.85 -8.86 -9.59
N THR A 79 -7.83 -9.42 -8.39
CA THR A 79 -7.78 -10.86 -8.17
C THR A 79 -8.99 -11.27 -7.37
N ASP A 80 -9.67 -12.34 -7.81
CA ASP A 80 -10.79 -12.87 -7.06
C ASP A 80 -10.35 -13.38 -5.69
N LYS A 81 -11.08 -12.98 -4.65
CA LYS A 81 -10.86 -13.52 -3.32
C LYS A 81 -11.38 -14.95 -3.32
N ARG A 82 -10.49 -15.94 -3.14
CA ARG A 82 -10.91 -17.32 -2.88
C ARG A 82 -11.84 -17.34 -1.66
N ARG A 83 -13.07 -17.81 -1.85
CA ARG A 83 -13.98 -18.11 -0.74
C ARG A 83 -13.49 -19.39 -0.05
N PRO A 84 -13.21 -19.37 1.26
CA PRO A 84 -12.59 -20.50 1.98
C PRO A 84 -13.52 -21.71 2.21
N GLY A 85 -14.46 -22.00 1.31
CA GLY A 85 -15.43 -23.10 1.50
C GLY A 85 -15.99 -23.73 0.21
N ALA A 86 -15.44 -23.41 -0.96
CA ALA A 86 -15.98 -23.90 -2.24
C ALA A 86 -15.27 -25.16 -2.78
N ALA A 87 -14.32 -25.75 -2.05
CA ALA A 87 -13.42 -26.79 -2.55
C ALA A 87 -13.64 -28.20 -1.96
N SER A 88 -14.74 -28.46 -1.24
CA SER A 88 -14.94 -29.74 -0.52
C SER A 88 -16.23 -30.52 -0.87
N THR A 89 -16.82 -30.34 -2.04
CA THR A 89 -18.09 -31.05 -2.40
C THR A 89 -18.06 -31.74 -3.76
N LEU A 90 -16.91 -32.26 -4.19
CA LEU A 90 -16.83 -33.15 -5.33
C LEU A 90 -15.90 -34.32 -5.02
N GLU A 91 -16.44 -35.37 -4.40
CA GLU A 91 -16.00 -36.75 -4.58
C GLU A 91 -17.28 -37.60 -4.71
N PRO A 92 -17.34 -38.55 -5.68
CA PRO A 92 -18.51 -39.39 -5.97
C PRO A 92 -18.74 -40.53 -4.96
#